data_AF-A0A1D3L5P7-F1
#
_entry.id   AF-A0A1D3L5P7-F1
#
_cell.length_a   1.000
_cell.length_b   1.000
_cell.length_c   1.000
_cell.angle_alpha   90.00
_cell.angle_beta   90.00
_cell.angle_gamma   90.00
#
_symmetry.space_group_name_H-M   'P 1'
#
loop_
_entity.id
_entity.type
_entity.pdbx_description
1 polymer ?
#
loop_
_entity_poly.entity_id
_entity_poly.type
_entity_poly.pdbx_seq_one_letter_code
_entity_poly.pdbx_strand_id
1 'polypeptide(L)'
;MKLKHVKNCLKGFLPSKIVFTIFIILYVSGFIFAYFKPSLAHNFFNGGFFLGYMDVKFIFPPEVTFNYIFHQFGLFLGGVSFQLFMNNLGVSLACVFTGIPIVSVILLNLFTSMGAVNYLLVVKVGIIKAFLILGGSFHLYFEFLAAMLSVDAFLKFYRSFFHFLMQRNFKEFKEQILNDFLSLILRIIILLAIAAILEVFWSTWWVYILTQHYVPWLDFYMGFYSCKII
;
A
#
# COMPACT_ATOMS: atom_id res chain seq x y z
N MET A 1 15.94 -20.21 -16.65
CA MET A 1 14.56 -20.17 -16.10
C MET A 1 13.63 -19.57 -17.15
N LYS A 2 12.66 -20.31 -17.70
CA LYS A 2 11.91 -19.90 -18.92
C LYS A 2 10.97 -18.73 -18.62
N LEU A 3 10.97 -17.69 -19.46
CA LEU A 3 10.10 -16.49 -19.40
C LEU A 3 8.60 -16.80 -19.10
N LYS A 4 8.12 -17.96 -19.55
CA LYS A 4 6.78 -18.50 -19.28
C LYS A 4 6.48 -18.70 -17.78
N HIS A 5 7.47 -19.11 -16.97
CA HIS A 5 7.30 -19.32 -15.53
C HIS A 5 7.18 -17.99 -14.79
N VAL A 6 7.98 -16.99 -15.16
CA VAL A 6 7.90 -15.63 -14.62
C VAL A 6 6.54 -15.02 -14.95
N LYS A 7 6.09 -15.13 -16.21
CA LYS A 7 4.77 -14.64 -16.63
C LYS A 7 3.62 -15.31 -15.86
N ASN A 8 3.69 -16.62 -15.63
CA ASN A 8 2.68 -17.35 -14.87
C ASN A 8 2.69 -16.97 -13.38
N CYS A 9 3.88 -16.73 -12.80
CA CYS A 9 4.02 -16.24 -11.44
C CYS A 9 3.41 -14.83 -11.29
N LEU A 10 3.76 -13.90 -12.20
CA LEU A 10 3.26 -12.51 -12.18
C LEU A 10 1.74 -12.43 -12.38
N LYS A 11 1.16 -13.29 -13.23
CA LYS A 11 -0.30 -13.40 -13.37
C LYS A 11 -0.99 -13.74 -12.04
N GLY A 12 -0.30 -14.42 -11.14
CA GLY A 12 -0.82 -14.75 -9.82
C GLY A 12 -1.02 -13.53 -8.92
N PHE A 13 -0.33 -12.43 -9.17
CA PHE A 13 -0.49 -11.21 -8.39
C PHE A 13 -1.61 -10.31 -8.90
N LEU A 14 -2.22 -10.62 -10.05
CA LEU A 14 -3.33 -9.84 -10.58
C LEU A 14 -4.60 -10.12 -9.77
N PRO A 15 -5.33 -9.06 -9.36
CA PRO A 15 -6.59 -9.22 -8.66
C PRO A 15 -7.69 -9.69 -9.63
N SER A 16 -8.81 -10.13 -9.08
CA SER A 16 -9.99 -10.45 -9.88
C SER A 16 -10.51 -9.19 -10.59
N LYS A 17 -11.18 -9.40 -11.74
CA LYS A 17 -11.78 -8.32 -12.53
C LYS A 17 -12.77 -7.47 -11.72
N ILE A 18 -13.50 -8.11 -10.79
CA ILE A 18 -14.48 -7.46 -9.92
C ILE A 18 -13.77 -6.49 -8.98
N VAL A 19 -12.77 -6.96 -8.24
CA VAL A 19 -12.01 -6.11 -7.31
C VAL A 19 -11.29 -4.99 -8.03
N PHE A 20 -10.69 -5.27 -9.19
CA PHE A 20 -10.05 -4.24 -10.00
C PHE A 20 -11.02 -3.16 -10.49
N THR A 21 -12.24 -3.55 -10.85
CA THR A 21 -13.29 -2.60 -11.29
C THR A 21 -13.76 -1.75 -10.12
N ILE A 22 -13.95 -2.34 -8.93
CA ILE A 22 -14.28 -1.61 -7.69
C ILE A 22 -13.18 -0.57 -7.38
N PHE A 23 -11.92 -0.97 -7.48
CA PHE A 23 -10.79 -0.06 -7.32
C PHE A 23 -10.88 1.13 -8.29
N ILE A 24 -11.08 0.90 -9.58
CA ILE A 24 -11.18 1.98 -10.57
C ILE A 24 -12.34 2.92 -10.25
N ILE A 25 -13.52 2.39 -9.93
CA ILE A 25 -14.70 3.20 -9.62
C ILE A 25 -14.43 4.11 -8.42
N LEU A 26 -13.85 3.57 -7.36
CA LEU A 26 -13.55 4.33 -6.13
C LEU A 26 -12.42 5.33 -6.33
N TYR A 27 -11.40 4.96 -7.08
CA TYR A 27 -10.33 5.89 -7.46
C TYR A 27 -10.89 7.08 -8.25
N VAL A 28 -11.70 6.82 -9.27
CA VAL A 28 -12.31 7.88 -10.10
C VAL A 28 -13.28 8.72 -9.27
N SER A 29 -14.08 8.11 -8.38
CA SER A 29 -15.01 8.86 -7.53
C SER A 29 -14.27 9.79 -6.56
N GLY A 30 -13.15 9.34 -5.98
CA GLY A 30 -12.30 10.18 -5.14
C GLY A 30 -11.70 11.36 -5.90
N PHE A 31 -11.23 11.13 -7.13
CA PHE A 31 -10.73 12.19 -8.02
C PHE A 31 -11.83 13.21 -8.34
N ILE A 32 -13.02 12.74 -8.74
CA ILE A 32 -14.17 13.60 -9.06
C ILE A 32 -14.62 14.39 -7.81
N PHE A 33 -14.64 13.77 -6.64
CA PHE A 33 -14.98 14.45 -5.40
C PHE A 33 -14.02 15.58 -5.10
N ALA A 34 -12.71 15.34 -5.22
CA ALA A 34 -11.69 16.36 -5.02
C ALA A 34 -11.75 17.47 -6.07
N TYR A 35 -12.10 17.14 -7.31
CA TYR A 35 -12.35 18.12 -8.37
C TYR A 35 -13.48 19.09 -8.02
N PHE A 36 -14.63 18.60 -7.55
CA PHE A 36 -15.77 19.45 -7.20
C PHE A 36 -15.62 20.16 -5.85
N LYS A 37 -14.94 19.53 -4.89
CA LYS A 37 -14.85 20.02 -3.50
C LYS A 37 -13.41 19.90 -2.95
N PRO A 38 -12.44 20.65 -3.50
CA PRO A 38 -11.02 20.50 -3.17
C PRO A 38 -10.71 20.79 -1.70
N SER A 39 -11.36 21.78 -1.08
CA SER A 39 -11.15 22.11 0.34
C SER A 39 -11.63 21.00 1.27
N LEU A 40 -12.79 20.39 0.97
CA LEU A 40 -13.30 19.25 1.72
C LEU A 40 -12.43 18.01 1.48
N ALA A 41 -12.01 17.76 0.25
CA ALA A 41 -11.10 16.65 -0.03
C ALA A 41 -9.77 16.76 0.70
N HIS A 42 -9.20 17.96 0.85
CA HIS A 42 -7.99 18.17 1.63
C HIS A 42 -8.18 17.84 3.13
N ASN A 43 -9.37 18.11 3.67
CA ASN A 43 -9.69 17.83 5.08
C ASN A 43 -10.06 16.35 5.32
N PHE A 44 -10.75 15.72 4.37
CA PHE A 44 -11.20 14.32 4.48
C PHE A 44 -10.12 13.31 4.10
N PHE A 45 -9.27 13.65 3.13
CA PHE A 45 -8.21 12.78 2.63
C PHE A 45 -6.87 13.37 3.02
N ASN A 46 -6.30 12.83 4.10
CA ASN A 46 -4.95 13.20 4.49
C ASN A 46 -3.96 12.62 3.47
N GLY A 47 -3.53 13.46 2.53
CA GLY A 47 -2.52 13.08 1.54
C GLY A 47 -1.09 13.14 2.07
N GLY A 48 -0.91 13.39 3.37
CA GLY A 48 0.38 13.21 4.02
C GLY A 48 1.50 14.02 3.42
N PHE A 49 2.64 13.35 3.23
CA PHE A 49 3.82 13.92 2.57
C PHE A 49 3.52 14.48 1.17
N PHE A 50 2.59 13.87 0.40
CA PHE A 50 2.25 14.37 -0.94
C PHE A 50 1.60 15.75 -0.91
N LEU A 51 0.79 16.03 0.12
CA LEU A 51 0.03 17.26 0.23
C LEU A 51 0.62 18.26 1.24
N GLY A 52 1.53 17.83 2.12
CA GLY A 52 2.29 18.67 3.06
C GLY A 52 3.45 19.45 2.44
N TYR A 53 4.19 20.22 3.25
CA TYR A 53 5.38 20.94 2.79
C TYR A 53 6.50 19.94 2.46
N MET A 54 6.91 19.88 1.19
CA MET A 54 7.95 18.95 0.70
C MET A 54 9.30 19.67 0.66
N ASP A 55 9.96 19.79 1.81
CA ASP A 55 11.33 20.29 1.89
C ASP A 55 12.19 19.21 2.57
N VAL A 56 13.12 18.51 1.88
CA VAL A 56 14.11 17.57 2.53
C VAL A 56 15.63 17.90 2.38
N LYS A 57 16.40 17.88 3.49
CA LYS A 57 17.89 17.99 3.63
C LYS A 57 18.35 16.75 4.38
N PHE A 58 19.51 16.28 3.97
CA PHE A 58 20.34 15.34 4.71
C PHE A 58 21.30 16.10 5.64
N ILE A 59 21.35 15.73 6.91
CA ILE A 59 22.47 16.12 7.78
C ILE A 59 23.48 14.98 7.67
N PHE A 60 24.54 15.20 6.88
CA PHE A 60 25.63 14.24 6.83
C PHE A 60 26.29 14.16 8.21
N PRO A 61 26.50 12.94 8.75
CA PRO A 61 27.36 12.82 9.92
C PRO A 61 28.77 13.28 9.53
N PRO A 62 29.54 13.83 10.47
CA PRO A 62 30.92 14.26 10.21
C PRO A 62 31.81 13.11 9.70
N GLU A 63 31.47 11.85 10.03
CA GLU A 63 32.12 10.65 9.48
C GLU A 63 31.09 9.53 9.21
N VAL A 64 31.21 8.88 8.06
CA VAL A 64 30.41 7.68 7.71
C VAL A 64 31.21 6.45 8.11
N THR A 65 30.85 5.85 9.24
CA THR A 65 31.45 4.60 9.72
C THR A 65 30.56 3.40 9.41
N PHE A 66 31.13 2.19 9.41
CA PHE A 66 30.32 0.96 9.32
C PHE A 66 29.27 0.90 10.43
N ASN A 67 29.62 1.33 11.64
CA ASN A 67 28.69 1.38 12.77
C ASN A 67 27.52 2.33 12.49
N TYR A 68 27.81 3.52 11.93
CA TYR A 68 26.77 4.44 11.49
C TYR A 68 25.86 3.80 10.42
N ILE A 69 26.43 3.16 9.40
CA ILE A 69 25.66 2.49 8.34
C ILE A 69 24.76 1.38 8.91
N PHE A 70 25.31 0.54 9.79
CA PHE A 70 24.56 -0.55 10.41
C PHE A 70 23.42 -0.05 11.29
N HIS A 71 23.66 0.96 12.13
CA HIS A 71 22.63 1.54 12.97
C HIS A 71 21.54 2.26 12.16
N GLN A 72 21.91 3.01 11.12
CA GLN A 72 20.95 3.76 10.31
C GLN A 72 20.19 2.85 9.34
N PHE A 73 20.88 2.10 8.50
CA PHE A 73 20.23 1.32 7.44
C PHE A 73 19.77 -0.06 7.90
N GLY A 74 20.54 -0.72 8.76
CA GLY A 74 20.22 -2.06 9.26
C GLY A 74 19.16 -2.01 10.36
N LEU A 75 19.48 -1.35 11.47
CA LEU A 75 18.65 -1.37 12.67
C LEU A 75 17.46 -0.40 12.56
N PHE A 76 17.71 0.86 12.23
CA PHE A 76 16.65 1.87 12.18
C PHE A 76 15.72 1.69 10.98
N LEU A 77 16.22 1.82 9.74
CA LEU A 77 15.37 1.68 8.55
C LEU A 77 14.80 0.27 8.41
N GLY A 78 15.56 -0.77 8.78
CA GLY A 78 15.07 -2.14 8.84
C GLY A 78 13.93 -2.31 9.86
N GLY A 79 14.09 -1.76 11.07
CA GLY A 79 13.06 -1.79 12.11
C GLY A 79 11.78 -1.06 11.70
N VAL A 80 11.91 0.11 11.08
CA VAL A 80 10.77 0.88 10.58
C VAL A 80 10.06 0.16 9.42
N SER A 81 10.82 -0.40 8.47
CA SER A 81 10.26 -1.23 7.38
C SER A 81 9.49 -2.42 7.93
N PHE A 82 10.03 -3.08 8.95
CA PHE A 82 9.38 -4.23 9.58
C PHE A 82 8.08 -3.83 10.27
N GLN A 83 8.06 -2.69 10.96
CA GLN A 83 6.85 -2.19 11.62
C GLN A 83 5.75 -1.85 10.61
N LEU A 84 6.09 -1.19 9.50
CA LEU A 84 5.16 -0.92 8.40
C LEU A 84 4.58 -2.22 7.83
N PHE A 85 5.45 -3.19 7.53
CA PHE A 85 5.05 -4.50 7.05
C PHE A 85 4.06 -5.19 8.01
N MET A 86 4.38 -5.23 9.31
CA MET A 86 3.54 -5.88 10.30
C MET A 86 2.18 -5.20 10.46
N ASN A 87 2.14 -3.85 10.41
CA ASN A 87 0.89 -3.10 10.49
C ASN A 87 0.00 -3.39 9.27
N ASN A 88 0.55 -3.26 8.07
CA ASN A 88 -0.20 -3.51 6.83
C ASN A 88 -0.64 -4.98 6.71
N LEU A 89 0.18 -5.92 7.21
CA LEU A 89 -0.19 -7.34 7.27
C LEU A 89 -1.35 -7.57 8.25
N GLY A 90 -1.28 -6.98 9.44
CA GLY A 90 -2.35 -7.07 10.45
C GLY A 90 -3.69 -6.58 9.90
N VAL A 91 -3.70 -5.42 9.23
CA VAL A 91 -4.89 -4.85 8.58
C VAL A 91 -5.39 -5.74 7.45
N SER A 92 -4.49 -6.27 6.62
CA SER A 92 -4.85 -7.18 5.52
C SER A 92 -5.47 -8.47 6.03
N LEU A 93 -4.90 -9.09 7.06
CA LEU A 93 -5.47 -10.30 7.68
C LEU A 93 -6.79 -10.01 8.37
N ALA A 94 -6.93 -8.87 9.05
CA ALA A 94 -8.22 -8.44 9.60
C ALA A 94 -9.28 -8.26 8.50
N CYS A 95 -8.92 -7.67 7.35
CA CYS A 95 -9.81 -7.58 6.19
C CYS A 95 -10.25 -8.96 5.72
N VAL A 96 -9.32 -9.89 5.59
CA VAL A 96 -9.59 -11.25 5.12
C VAL A 96 -10.51 -12.03 6.05
N PHE A 97 -10.24 -12.00 7.37
CA PHE A 97 -10.93 -12.89 8.32
C PHE A 97 -12.14 -12.27 9.01
N THR A 98 -12.28 -10.96 9.01
CA THR A 98 -13.43 -10.28 9.66
C THR A 98 -14.29 -9.50 8.68
N GLY A 99 -13.72 -9.07 7.55
CA GLY A 99 -14.39 -8.17 6.60
C GLY A 99 -14.60 -6.73 7.08
N ILE A 100 -14.51 -6.47 8.39
CA ILE A 100 -14.80 -5.16 9.00
C ILE A 100 -13.97 -4.02 8.39
N PRO A 101 -12.64 -4.13 8.23
CA PRO A 101 -11.84 -3.03 7.72
C PRO A 101 -11.91 -2.85 6.20
N ILE A 102 -12.60 -3.73 5.45
CA ILE A 102 -12.64 -3.63 3.97
C ILE A 102 -13.24 -2.28 3.56
N VAL A 103 -14.39 -1.90 4.12
CA VAL A 103 -15.09 -0.69 3.70
C VAL A 103 -14.34 0.56 4.12
N SER A 104 -14.04 0.71 5.41
CA SER A 104 -13.42 1.93 5.93
C SER A 104 -11.97 2.08 5.48
N VAL A 105 -11.17 1.02 5.55
CA VAL A 105 -9.73 1.09 5.29
C VAL A 105 -9.41 0.93 3.81
N ILE A 106 -9.86 -0.15 3.16
CA ILE A 106 -9.48 -0.43 1.77
C ILE A 106 -10.27 0.44 0.79
N LEU A 107 -11.60 0.42 0.87
CA LEU A 107 -12.44 1.08 -0.14
C LEU A 107 -12.40 2.62 0.01
N LEU A 108 -12.63 3.13 1.22
CA LEU A 108 -12.69 4.57 1.46
C LEU A 108 -11.29 5.17 1.66
N ASN A 109 -10.54 4.72 2.67
CA ASN A 109 -9.29 5.37 3.04
C ASN A 109 -8.12 5.10 2.09
N LEU A 110 -8.12 4.00 1.33
CA LEU A 110 -7.07 3.69 0.38
C LEU A 110 -7.49 4.02 -1.06
N PHE A 111 -8.53 3.37 -1.59
CA PHE A 111 -8.88 3.53 -3.02
C PHE A 111 -9.44 4.92 -3.34
N THR A 112 -10.39 5.40 -2.54
CA THR A 112 -11.00 6.73 -2.75
C THR A 112 -10.02 7.85 -2.45
N SER A 113 -9.28 7.74 -1.34
CA SER A 113 -8.26 8.73 -0.95
C SER A 113 -7.20 8.93 -2.04
N MET A 114 -6.71 7.86 -2.68
CA MET A 114 -5.69 7.98 -3.72
C MET A 114 -6.13 8.79 -4.93
N GLY A 115 -7.39 8.63 -5.34
CA GLY A 115 -7.97 9.46 -6.41
C GLY A 115 -7.99 10.93 -6.04
N ALA A 116 -8.43 11.22 -4.81
CA ALA A 116 -8.47 12.59 -4.29
C ALA A 116 -7.06 13.20 -4.15
N VAL A 117 -6.10 12.45 -3.60
CA VAL A 117 -4.70 12.87 -3.46
C VAL A 117 -4.07 13.13 -4.82
N ASN A 118 -4.34 12.30 -5.84
CA ASN A 118 -3.83 12.55 -7.18
C ASN A 118 -4.32 13.89 -7.73
N TYR A 119 -5.63 14.18 -7.64
CA TYR A 119 -6.15 15.48 -8.07
C TYR A 119 -5.50 16.64 -7.32
N LEU A 120 -5.43 16.57 -5.99
CA LEU A 120 -4.85 17.62 -5.16
C LEU A 120 -3.36 17.83 -5.47
N LEU A 121 -2.61 16.75 -5.74
CA LEU A 121 -1.22 16.82 -6.16
C LEU A 121 -1.08 17.46 -7.54
N VAL A 122 -1.95 17.12 -8.49
CA VAL A 122 -2.00 17.75 -9.82
C VAL A 122 -2.24 19.26 -9.71
N VAL A 123 -3.18 19.69 -8.85
CA VAL A 123 -3.44 21.12 -8.62
C VAL A 123 -2.23 21.81 -7.99
N LYS A 124 -1.55 21.14 -7.05
CA LYS A 124 -0.44 21.72 -6.28
C LYS A 124 0.85 21.87 -7.08
N VAL A 125 1.27 20.82 -7.81
CA VAL A 125 2.60 20.78 -8.46
C VAL A 125 2.54 20.70 -9.99
N GLY A 126 1.33 20.62 -10.56
CA GLY A 126 1.11 20.42 -11.98
C GLY A 126 1.16 18.95 -12.40
N ILE A 127 0.52 18.64 -13.53
CA ILE A 127 0.27 17.27 -14.02
C ILE A 127 1.55 16.43 -14.14
N ILE A 128 2.57 16.96 -14.80
CA ILE A 128 3.82 16.21 -15.09
C ILE A 128 4.54 15.84 -13.79
N LYS A 129 4.69 16.80 -12.87
CA LYS A 129 5.36 16.56 -11.58
C LYS A 129 4.55 15.63 -10.68
N ALA A 130 3.23 15.76 -10.68
CA ALA A 130 2.35 14.85 -9.94
C ALA A 130 2.53 13.39 -10.42
N PHE A 131 2.56 13.16 -11.74
CA PHE A 131 2.82 11.82 -12.28
C PHE A 131 4.22 11.29 -11.92
N LEU A 132 5.25 12.15 -11.93
CA LEU A 132 6.60 11.75 -11.52
C LEU A 132 6.67 11.39 -10.03
N ILE A 133 5.98 12.13 -9.17
CA ILE A 133 5.93 11.85 -7.72
C ILE A 133 5.17 10.54 -7.45
N LEU A 134 4.02 10.33 -8.10
CA LEU A 134 3.25 9.09 -7.97
C LEU A 134 3.99 7.89 -8.56
N GLY A 135 4.60 8.04 -9.73
CA GLY A 135 5.46 7.03 -10.33
C GLY A 135 6.71 6.73 -9.50
N GLY A 136 7.28 7.75 -8.87
CA GLY A 136 8.36 7.63 -7.89
C GLY A 136 7.91 6.98 -6.58
N SER A 137 6.61 6.89 -6.30
CA SER A 137 6.07 6.25 -5.09
C SER A 137 5.71 4.79 -5.36
N PHE A 138 6.68 4.04 -5.88
CA PHE A 138 6.42 2.71 -6.45
C PHE A 138 5.90 1.70 -5.42
N HIS A 139 6.21 1.90 -4.14
CA HIS A 139 5.69 1.09 -3.03
C HIS A 139 4.16 1.08 -2.99
N LEU A 140 3.50 2.21 -3.31
CA LEU A 140 2.05 2.33 -3.32
C LEU A 140 1.42 1.28 -4.23
N TYR A 141 1.97 1.04 -5.42
CA TYR A 141 1.43 0.03 -6.34
C TYR A 141 1.38 -1.37 -5.72
N PHE A 142 2.40 -1.73 -4.92
CA PHE A 142 2.45 -3.02 -4.22
C PHE A 142 1.42 -3.07 -3.08
N GLU A 143 1.22 -1.95 -2.35
CA GLU A 143 0.20 -1.85 -1.32
C GLU A 143 -1.23 -1.94 -1.88
N PHE A 144 -1.53 -1.23 -2.98
CA PHE A 144 -2.81 -1.34 -3.69
C PHE A 144 -3.05 -2.77 -4.15
N LEU A 145 -2.02 -3.42 -4.69
CA LEU A 145 -2.14 -4.79 -5.15
C LEU A 145 -2.40 -5.75 -3.99
N ALA A 146 -1.69 -5.58 -2.87
CA ALA A 146 -1.91 -6.37 -1.66
C ALA A 146 -3.32 -6.15 -1.10
N ALA A 147 -3.80 -4.92 -1.04
CA ALA A 147 -5.15 -4.60 -0.58
C ALA A 147 -6.24 -5.21 -1.49
N MET A 148 -6.06 -5.14 -2.82
CA MET A 148 -6.97 -5.81 -3.76
C MET A 148 -6.96 -7.34 -3.56
N LEU A 149 -5.77 -7.95 -3.41
CA LEU A 149 -5.68 -9.38 -3.13
C LEU A 149 -6.27 -9.76 -1.75
N SER A 150 -6.23 -8.88 -0.76
CA SER A 150 -6.91 -9.07 0.53
C SER A 150 -8.44 -9.13 0.36
N VAL A 151 -9.02 -8.31 -0.52
CA VAL A 151 -10.46 -8.40 -0.85
C VAL A 151 -10.75 -9.72 -1.59
N ASP A 152 -9.92 -10.13 -2.53
CA ASP A 152 -10.08 -11.43 -3.20
C ASP A 152 -9.98 -12.60 -2.22
N ALA A 153 -9.02 -12.54 -1.29
CA ALA A 153 -8.83 -13.55 -0.26
C ALA A 153 -10.02 -13.62 0.70
N PHE A 154 -10.59 -12.47 1.10
CA PHE A 154 -11.86 -12.40 1.84
C PHE A 154 -12.98 -13.12 1.08
N LEU A 155 -13.23 -12.74 -0.19
CA LEU A 155 -14.30 -13.33 -0.99
C LEU A 155 -14.14 -14.83 -1.16
N LYS A 156 -12.91 -15.31 -1.42
CA LYS A 156 -12.63 -16.74 -1.54
C LYS A 156 -12.83 -17.49 -0.23
N PHE A 157 -12.30 -16.97 0.87
CA PHE A 157 -12.41 -17.60 2.19
C PHE A 157 -13.86 -17.81 2.59
N TYR A 158 -14.67 -16.75 2.53
CA TYR A 158 -16.08 -16.83 2.91
C TYR A 158 -16.89 -17.68 1.94
N ARG A 159 -16.62 -17.62 0.62
CA ARG A 159 -17.29 -18.50 -0.34
C ARG A 159 -17.01 -19.98 -0.04
N SER A 160 -15.76 -20.34 0.19
CA SER A 160 -15.37 -21.71 0.55
C SER A 160 -15.99 -22.14 1.88
N PHE A 161 -16.02 -21.25 2.86
CA PHE A 161 -16.63 -21.50 4.17
C PHE A 161 -18.14 -21.74 4.06
N PHE A 162 -18.88 -20.90 3.33
CA PHE A 162 -20.31 -21.10 3.10
C PHE A 162 -20.61 -22.40 2.35
N HIS A 163 -19.82 -22.73 1.34
CA HIS A 163 -19.96 -23.98 0.60
C HIS A 163 -19.73 -25.20 1.50
N PHE A 164 -18.71 -25.14 2.37
CA PHE A 164 -18.46 -26.15 3.39
C PHE A 164 -19.65 -26.33 4.34
N LEU A 165 -20.23 -25.23 4.84
CA LEU A 165 -21.41 -25.31 5.72
C LEU A 165 -22.59 -25.98 5.02
N MET A 166 -22.76 -25.76 3.72
CA MET A 166 -23.88 -26.30 2.96
C MET A 166 -23.70 -27.76 2.57
N GLN A 167 -22.52 -28.14 2.10
CA GLN A 167 -22.27 -29.49 1.59
C GLN A 167 -21.63 -30.42 2.63
N ARG A 168 -21.19 -29.88 3.77
CA ARG A 168 -20.49 -30.59 4.86
C ARG A 168 -19.26 -31.36 4.37
N ASN A 169 -18.67 -30.97 3.24
CA ASN A 169 -17.52 -31.62 2.64
C ASN A 169 -16.21 -30.99 3.12
N PHE A 170 -15.66 -31.53 4.21
CA PHE A 170 -14.42 -31.02 4.79
C PHE A 170 -13.20 -31.20 3.88
N LYS A 171 -13.17 -32.27 3.08
CA LYS A 171 -12.02 -32.56 2.21
C LYS A 171 -11.87 -31.48 1.14
N GLU A 172 -12.97 -31.13 0.49
CA GLU A 172 -12.99 -30.08 -0.53
C GLU A 172 -12.66 -28.70 0.05
N PHE A 173 -13.20 -28.37 1.22
CA PHE A 173 -12.86 -27.14 1.93
C PHE A 173 -11.35 -27.03 2.20
N LYS A 174 -10.74 -28.10 2.73
CA LYS A 174 -9.30 -28.14 3.02
C LYS A 174 -8.47 -27.96 1.75
N GLU A 175 -8.85 -28.60 0.64
CA GLU A 175 -8.16 -28.46 -0.64
C GLU A 175 -8.25 -27.03 -1.19
N GLN A 176 -9.43 -26.39 -1.12
CA GLN A 176 -9.59 -24.97 -1.52
C GLN A 176 -8.75 -24.03 -0.65
N ILE A 177 -8.68 -24.27 0.67
CA ILE A 177 -7.86 -23.45 1.57
C ILE A 177 -6.37 -23.59 1.26
N LEU A 178 -5.86 -24.81 1.09
CA LEU A 178 -4.45 -25.06 0.86
C LEU A 178 -3.98 -24.58 -0.52
N ASN A 179 -4.76 -24.83 -1.57
CA ASN A 179 -4.33 -24.60 -2.93
C ASN A 179 -4.61 -23.16 -3.41
N ASP A 180 -5.74 -22.58 -3.01
CA ASP A 180 -6.17 -21.27 -3.53
C ASP A 180 -5.99 -20.14 -2.51
N PHE A 181 -6.47 -20.33 -1.28
CA PHE A 181 -6.45 -19.27 -0.27
C PHE A 181 -5.04 -19.02 0.27
N LEU A 182 -4.32 -20.06 0.66
CA LEU A 182 -2.96 -19.92 1.20
C LEU A 182 -2.01 -19.29 0.19
N SER A 183 -2.16 -19.63 -1.10
CA SER A 183 -1.37 -19.01 -2.17
C SER A 183 -1.61 -17.50 -2.25
N LEU A 184 -2.84 -17.03 -2.04
CA LEU A 184 -3.14 -15.59 -1.99
C LEU A 184 -2.52 -14.91 -0.77
N ILE A 185 -2.62 -15.52 0.41
CA ILE A 185 -2.01 -14.98 1.63
C ILE A 185 -0.50 -14.81 1.47
N LEU A 186 0.19 -15.80 0.90
CA LEU A 186 1.63 -15.71 0.63
C LEU A 186 1.96 -14.56 -0.35
N ARG A 187 1.12 -14.35 -1.37
CA ARG A 187 1.31 -13.24 -2.31
C ARG A 187 1.12 -11.88 -1.64
N ILE A 188 0.10 -11.75 -0.78
CA ILE A 188 -0.11 -10.53 0.02
C ILE A 188 1.12 -10.24 0.88
N ILE A 189 1.63 -11.25 1.59
CA ILE A 189 2.84 -11.12 2.43
C ILE A 189 4.04 -10.64 1.59
N ILE A 190 4.28 -11.26 0.43
CA ILE A 190 5.39 -10.87 -0.45
C ILE A 190 5.24 -9.42 -0.93
N LEU A 191 4.05 -9.03 -1.38
CA LEU A 191 3.79 -7.68 -1.85
C LEU A 191 4.00 -6.64 -0.74
N LEU A 192 3.49 -6.90 0.46
CA LEU A 192 3.64 -5.99 1.60
C LEU A 192 5.08 -5.89 2.08
N ALA A 193 5.85 -6.98 2.05
CA ALA A 193 7.27 -6.95 2.41
C ALA A 193 8.06 -6.09 1.42
N ILE A 194 7.82 -6.27 0.12
CA ILE A 194 8.44 -5.45 -0.93
C ILE A 194 8.00 -3.99 -0.80
N ALA A 195 6.70 -3.75 -0.57
CA ALA A 195 6.15 -2.42 -0.39
C ALA A 195 6.82 -1.69 0.76
N ALA A 196 6.92 -2.31 1.94
CA ALA A 196 7.51 -1.68 3.12
C ALA A 196 9.00 -1.36 2.93
N ILE A 197 9.78 -2.28 2.35
CA ILE A 197 11.19 -2.02 2.04
C ILE A 197 11.30 -0.85 1.06
N LEU A 198 10.51 -0.84 -0.01
CA LEU A 198 10.53 0.26 -0.96
C LEU A 198 10.04 1.57 -0.31
N GLU A 199 9.01 1.52 0.50
CA GLU A 199 8.48 2.69 1.21
C GLU A 199 9.54 3.32 2.07
N VAL A 200 10.44 2.57 2.71
CA VAL A 200 11.46 3.18 3.58
C VAL A 200 12.71 3.58 2.80
N PHE A 201 13.19 2.72 1.89
CA PHE A 201 14.49 2.89 1.22
C PHE A 201 14.40 3.67 -0.10
N TRP A 202 13.25 3.70 -0.75
CA TRP A 202 13.05 4.41 -2.02
C TRP A 202 12.49 5.81 -1.82
N SER A 203 11.56 5.97 -0.88
CA SER A 203 10.98 7.27 -0.55
C SER A 203 12.06 8.23 -0.03
N THR A 204 13.04 7.73 0.74
CA THR A 204 14.25 8.46 1.18
C THR A 204 15.14 8.90 0.00
N TRP A 205 15.24 8.08 -1.04
CA TRP A 205 16.15 8.32 -2.16
C TRP A 205 15.61 9.37 -3.16
N TRP A 206 14.32 9.36 -3.48
CA TRP A 206 13.72 10.37 -4.36
C TRP A 206 13.57 11.74 -3.71
N VAL A 207 13.19 11.74 -2.44
CA VAL A 207 13.25 12.88 -1.53
C VAL A 207 14.62 13.56 -1.61
N TYR A 208 15.69 12.77 -1.48
CA TYR A 208 17.07 13.27 -1.57
C TYR A 208 17.39 13.95 -2.90
N ILE A 209 16.97 13.37 -4.03
CA ILE A 209 17.26 13.90 -5.38
C ILE A 209 16.45 15.17 -5.67
N LEU A 210 15.21 15.27 -5.18
CA LEU A 210 14.27 16.31 -5.62
C LEU A 210 14.21 17.57 -4.74
N THR A 211 14.68 17.55 -3.49
CA THR A 211 14.26 18.59 -2.52
C THR A 211 15.35 19.41 -1.83
N GLN A 212 16.63 19.05 -1.86
CA GLN A 212 17.77 19.89 -1.38
C GLN A 212 17.66 20.65 -0.01
N HIS A 213 16.58 20.64 0.81
CA HIS A 213 16.40 21.39 2.09
C HIS A 213 15.54 20.73 3.23
N TYR A 214 15.90 20.55 4.54
CA TYR A 214 15.44 19.62 5.68
C TYR A 214 13.96 19.16 5.95
N VAL A 215 13.72 17.83 6.14
CA VAL A 215 12.50 17.20 6.78
C VAL A 215 12.89 16.45 8.07
N PRO A 216 12.17 16.64 9.20
CA PRO A 216 12.20 15.74 10.35
C PRO A 216 11.55 14.39 10.03
N TRP A 217 12.24 13.28 10.30
CA TRP A 217 11.73 11.92 10.10
C TRP A 217 10.32 11.66 10.66
N LEU A 218 9.95 12.36 11.73
CA LEU A 218 8.62 12.30 12.32
C LEU A 218 7.54 12.81 11.36
N ASP A 219 7.77 13.91 10.64
CA ASP A 219 6.79 14.49 9.70
C ASP A 219 6.68 13.67 8.41
N PHE A 220 7.79 13.07 7.98
CA PHE A 220 7.83 12.13 6.86
C PHE A 220 6.94 10.91 7.12
N TYR A 221 7.04 10.35 8.33
CA TYR A 221 6.28 9.17 8.75
C TYR A 221 4.87 9.46 9.25
N MET A 222 4.64 10.59 9.91
CA MET A 222 3.31 10.97 10.41
C MET A 222 2.40 11.48 9.29
N GLY A 223 2.97 11.91 8.15
CA GLY A 223 2.22 12.21 6.94
C GLY A 223 1.71 10.96 6.24
N PHE A 224 2.50 9.88 6.18
CA PHE A 224 2.02 8.58 5.71
C PHE A 224 1.22 7.91 6.82
N TYR A 225 -0.11 7.98 6.73
CA TYR A 225 -0.95 7.04 7.46
C TYR A 225 -0.77 5.65 6.84
N SER A 226 0.33 4.98 7.18
CA SER A 226 0.27 3.53 7.37
C SER A 226 -0.93 3.29 8.27
N CYS A 227 -1.87 2.48 7.79
CA CYS A 227 -3.22 2.37 8.35
C CYS A 227 -3.16 2.24 9.88
N LYS A 228 -3.33 3.36 10.60
CA LYS A 228 -3.35 3.35 12.06
C LYS A 228 -4.69 2.77 12.45
N ILE A 229 -4.66 1.67 13.21
CA ILE A 229 -5.83 1.24 13.97
C ILE A 229 -6.10 2.35 14.98
N ILE A 230 -7.24 3.03 14.83
CA ILE A 230 -7.85 3.85 15.88
C ILE A 230 -8.71 2.91 16.72
#